data_AF-A0A2A5CDJ6-F1
#
_entry.id   AF-A0A2A5CDJ6-F1
#
_cell.length_a   1.000
_cell.length_b   1.000
_cell.length_c   1.000
_cell.angle_alpha   90.00
_cell.angle_beta   90.00
_cell.angle_gamma   90.00
#
_symmetry.space_group_name_H-M   'P 1'
#
loop_
_entity.id
_entity.type
_entity.pdbx_description
1 polymer ?
#
loop_
_entity_poly.entity_id
_entity_poly.type
_entity_poly.pdbx_seq_one_letter_code
_entity_poly.pdbx_strand_id
1 'polypeptide(L)'
;MKKILFIIISLISFSVQAVTAASDEDKYHFDNLEEVRSFINWQVNGWQVIDSRSLIVNMSASESYLLILDRDLRALKFTESIRISSTNSRVRSNIDQVHVLDQFARPSRIKTIYRLPNREARQNARAKILAEEIVISGEAI
;
A
#
# COMPACT_ATOMS: atom_id res chain seq x y z
N MET A 1 -1.30 -31.53 -65.43
CA MET A 1 0.05 -31.34 -64.85
C MET A 1 0.09 -30.01 -64.11
N LYS A 2 0.64 -29.98 -62.87
CA LYS A 2 0.94 -28.81 -62.00
C LYS A 2 -0.30 -28.04 -61.47
N LYS A 3 -0.80 -28.26 -60.24
CA LYS A 3 -0.31 -27.79 -58.91
C LYS A 3 0.12 -26.32 -58.98
N ILE A 4 -0.52 -25.37 -58.28
CA ILE A 4 -0.22 -24.90 -56.90
C ILE A 4 -1.27 -23.79 -56.62
N LEU A 5 -2.26 -23.99 -55.75
CA LEU A 5 -2.24 -23.69 -54.29
C LEU A 5 -1.99 -22.20 -53.98
N PHE A 6 -3.04 -21.38 -53.98
CA PHE A 6 -3.02 -20.05 -53.36
C PHE A 6 -3.59 -20.15 -51.94
N ILE A 7 -2.68 -20.13 -50.97
CA ILE A 7 -2.96 -20.23 -49.53
C ILE A 7 -3.46 -18.87 -49.02
N ILE A 8 -4.65 -18.87 -48.43
CA ILE A 8 -5.21 -17.79 -47.63
C ILE A 8 -4.45 -17.78 -46.30
N ILE A 9 -3.47 -16.89 -46.15
CA ILE A 9 -2.84 -16.62 -44.85
C ILE A 9 -3.69 -15.56 -44.15
N SER A 10 -4.67 -16.06 -43.38
CA SER A 10 -5.35 -15.27 -42.35
C SER A 10 -4.34 -15.04 -41.22
N LEU A 11 -3.82 -13.81 -41.17
CA LEU A 11 -2.91 -13.35 -40.14
C LEU A 11 -3.72 -13.17 -38.84
N ILE A 12 -3.79 -14.24 -38.05
CA ILE A 12 -4.34 -14.18 -36.69
C ILE A 12 -3.32 -13.41 -35.85
N SER A 13 -3.51 -12.10 -35.75
CA SER A 13 -2.83 -11.26 -34.76
C SER A 13 -3.34 -11.62 -33.37
N PHE A 14 -2.76 -12.66 -32.78
CA PHE A 14 -2.91 -12.97 -31.37
C PHE A 14 -2.03 -11.97 -30.61
N SER A 15 -2.58 -10.80 -30.30
CA SER A 15 -1.93 -9.85 -29.39
C SER A 15 -1.92 -10.48 -28.00
N VAL A 16 -0.80 -11.08 -27.62
CA VAL A 16 -0.53 -11.43 -26.23
C VAL A 16 -0.38 -10.12 -25.48
N GLN A 17 -1.47 -9.66 -24.86
CA GLN A 17 -1.35 -8.68 -23.77
C GLN A 17 -0.69 -9.43 -22.62
N ALA A 18 0.59 -9.18 -22.41
CA ALA A 18 1.26 -9.58 -21.20
C ALA A 18 0.56 -8.85 -20.05
N VAL A 19 -0.32 -9.57 -19.34
CA VAL A 19 -0.77 -9.15 -18.02
C VAL A 19 0.48 -9.22 -17.14
N THR A 20 1.19 -8.10 -17.03
CA THR A 20 2.13 -7.90 -15.94
C THR A 20 1.29 -7.92 -14.67
N ALA A 21 1.34 -9.03 -13.94
CA ALA A 21 0.83 -9.09 -12.59
C ALA A 21 1.41 -7.89 -11.84
N ALA A 22 0.55 -6.93 -11.49
CA ALA A 22 0.97 -5.77 -10.72
C ALA A 22 1.64 -6.32 -9.45
N SER A 23 2.90 -5.97 -9.25
CA SER A 23 3.62 -6.50 -8.11
C SER A 23 3.01 -5.93 -6.83
N ASP A 24 3.06 -6.68 -5.74
CA ASP A 24 2.62 -6.24 -4.40
C ASP A 24 3.27 -4.91 -3.97
N GLU A 25 4.38 -4.54 -4.61
CA GLU A 25 5.12 -3.29 -4.39
C GLU A 25 4.47 -2.09 -5.11
N ASP A 26 3.87 -2.28 -6.28
CA ASP A 26 3.20 -1.22 -7.06
C ASP A 26 1.96 -0.68 -6.32
N LYS A 27 1.31 -1.55 -5.54
CA LYS A 27 0.17 -1.21 -4.67
C LYS A 27 0.46 -0.11 -3.68
N TYR A 28 1.69 -0.05 -3.17
CA TYR A 28 2.10 0.91 -2.15
C TYR A 28 2.94 2.06 -2.72
N HIS A 29 3.07 2.14 -4.05
CA HIS A 29 3.75 3.23 -4.72
C HIS A 29 2.80 4.39 -5.04
N PHE A 30 3.21 5.64 -4.84
CA PHE A 30 2.36 6.80 -5.10
C PHE A 30 3.15 7.95 -5.74
N ASP A 31 3.05 8.09 -7.06
CA ASP A 31 3.79 9.13 -7.82
C ASP A 31 3.39 10.56 -7.46
N ASN A 32 2.15 10.75 -6.99
CA ASN A 32 1.56 12.04 -6.70
C ASN A 32 1.60 12.42 -5.21
N LEU A 33 2.19 11.59 -4.35
CA LEU A 33 2.33 11.86 -2.93
C LEU A 33 3.79 12.14 -2.57
N GLU A 34 3.99 13.07 -1.66
CA GLU A 34 5.32 13.37 -1.12
C GLU A 34 5.74 12.27 -0.14
N GLU A 35 6.79 11.51 -0.48
CA GLU A 35 7.47 10.65 0.48
C GLU A 35 8.31 11.49 1.45
N VAL A 36 8.07 11.33 2.75
CA VAL A 36 8.80 12.03 3.81
C VAL A 36 9.62 11.06 4.65
N ARG A 37 10.77 11.52 5.15
CA ARG A 37 11.61 10.69 6.03
C ARG A 37 11.04 10.55 7.44
N SER A 38 10.29 11.55 7.91
CA SER A 38 9.76 11.57 9.27
C SER A 38 8.67 12.62 9.50
N PHE A 39 7.86 12.41 10.53
CA PHE A 39 6.93 13.40 11.10
C PHE A 39 7.05 13.44 12.63
N ILE A 40 6.54 14.50 13.27
CA ILE A 40 6.66 14.69 14.73
C ILE A 40 5.51 13.96 15.44
N ASN A 41 5.78 13.13 16.45
CA ASN A 41 4.79 12.21 17.05
C ASN A 41 3.76 12.89 17.97
N TRP A 42 4.11 14.02 18.61
CA TRP A 42 3.30 14.71 19.61
C TRP A 42 1.90 15.19 19.19
N GLN A 43 1.54 15.12 17.90
CA GLN A 43 0.23 15.56 17.40
C GLN A 43 -0.63 14.41 16.84
N VAL A 44 -0.29 13.15 17.14
CA VAL A 44 -1.11 12.02 16.68
C VAL A 44 -2.47 12.04 17.39
N ASN A 45 -3.53 12.28 16.61
CA ASN A 45 -4.92 12.39 17.05
C ASN A 45 -5.74 11.13 16.75
N GLY A 46 -5.15 10.14 16.11
CA GLY A 46 -5.78 8.86 15.82
C GLY A 46 -5.12 8.16 14.64
N TRP A 47 -5.62 6.98 14.33
CA TRP A 47 -5.13 6.18 13.22
C TRP A 47 -6.29 5.40 12.59
N GLN A 48 -6.08 4.94 11.37
CA GLN A 48 -7.05 4.14 10.64
C GLN A 48 -6.31 3.11 9.80
N VAL A 49 -6.59 1.84 10.03
CA VAL A 49 -6.02 0.75 9.23
C VAL A 49 -6.66 0.74 7.84
N ILE A 50 -5.85 0.47 6.82
CA ILE A 50 -6.32 0.23 5.47
C ILE A 50 -6.26 -1.28 5.20
N ASP A 51 -5.09 -1.89 5.38
CA ASP A 51 -4.87 -3.33 5.20
C ASP A 51 -3.82 -3.88 6.20
N SER A 52 -3.28 -5.08 5.99
CA SER A 52 -2.28 -5.69 6.89
C SER A 52 -0.92 -5.01 6.87
N ARG A 53 -0.65 -4.14 5.89
CA ARG A 53 0.66 -3.54 5.66
C ARG A 53 0.62 -2.02 5.63
N SER A 54 -0.55 -1.41 5.80
CA SER A 54 -0.71 0.04 5.69
C SER A 54 -1.77 0.60 6.62
N LEU A 55 -1.47 1.79 7.14
CA LEU A 55 -2.36 2.56 8.00
C LEU A 55 -2.16 4.05 7.77
N ILE A 56 -3.21 4.82 8.06
CA ILE A 56 -3.17 6.27 8.10
C ILE A 56 -3.05 6.71 9.55
N VAL A 57 -2.16 7.66 9.80
CA VAL A 57 -2.03 8.36 11.08
C VAL A 57 -2.55 9.78 10.89
N ASN A 58 -3.55 10.16 11.66
CA ASN A 58 -4.15 11.49 11.61
C ASN A 58 -3.40 12.42 12.57
N MET A 59 -2.89 13.53 12.04
CA MET A 59 -2.23 14.55 12.85
C MET A 59 -3.19 15.71 13.16
N SER A 60 -4.01 16.07 12.18
CA SER A 60 -5.08 17.05 12.32
C SER A 60 -6.25 16.68 11.41
N ALA A 61 -7.26 17.55 11.33
CA ALA A 61 -8.36 17.35 10.38
C ALA A 61 -7.87 17.35 8.93
N SER A 62 -6.89 18.20 8.60
CA SER A 62 -6.36 18.40 7.24
C SER A 62 -5.09 17.61 6.96
N GLU A 63 -4.28 17.29 7.97
CA GLU A 63 -2.97 16.65 7.77
C GLU A 63 -2.94 15.23 8.32
N SER A 64 -2.47 14.30 7.50
CA SER A 64 -2.31 12.89 7.87
C SER A 64 -1.10 12.30 7.16
N TYR A 65 -0.65 11.15 7.62
CA TYR A 65 0.46 10.41 7.02
C TYR A 65 0.03 8.97 6.74
N LEU A 66 0.34 8.48 5.55
CA LEU A 66 0.20 7.07 5.21
C LEU A 66 1.51 6.37 5.58
N LEU A 67 1.43 5.34 6.42
CA LEU A 67 2.54 4.49 6.77
C LEU A 67 2.42 3.17 6.02
N ILE A 68 3.48 2.82 5.30
CA ILE A 68 3.63 1.50 4.66
C ILE A 68 4.64 0.71 5.47
N LEU A 69 4.28 -0.52 5.83
CA LEU A 69 5.08 -1.41 6.65
C LEU A 69 6.00 -2.29 5.79
N ASP A 70 7.16 -2.67 6.32
CA ASP A 70 8.13 -3.49 5.60
C ASP A 70 7.60 -4.91 5.34
N ARG A 71 6.77 -5.43 6.25
CA ARG A 71 6.07 -6.71 6.14
C ARG A 71 4.63 -6.62 6.59
N ASP A 72 3.86 -7.62 6.17
CA ASP A 72 2.51 -7.85 6.67
C ASP A 72 2.48 -8.02 8.19
N LEU A 73 1.57 -7.26 8.79
CA LEU A 73 1.20 -7.34 10.19
C LEU A 73 -0.27 -7.76 10.25
N ARG A 74 -0.58 -9.04 10.04
CA ARG A 74 -1.97 -9.56 9.93
C ARG A 74 -2.88 -9.13 11.09
N ALA A 75 -2.33 -9.06 12.30
CA ALA A 75 -3.01 -8.60 13.51
C ALA A 75 -3.57 -7.17 13.39
N LEU A 76 -2.98 -6.33 12.53
CA LEU A 76 -3.35 -4.94 12.31
C LEU A 76 -4.80 -4.79 11.82
N LYS A 77 -5.35 -5.75 11.08
CA LYS A 77 -6.74 -5.68 10.58
C LYS A 77 -7.79 -5.86 11.68
N PHE A 78 -7.42 -6.49 12.79
CA PHE A 78 -8.34 -6.91 13.86
C PHE A 78 -8.03 -6.22 15.19
N THR A 79 -7.14 -5.24 15.20
CA THR A 79 -6.71 -4.56 16.42
C THR A 79 -7.57 -3.35 16.72
N GLU A 80 -7.77 -3.10 18.01
CA GLU A 80 -8.33 -1.86 18.54
C GLU A 80 -7.23 -0.91 19.05
N SER A 81 -5.98 -1.40 19.16
CA SER A 81 -4.90 -0.67 19.81
C SER A 81 -3.53 -0.92 19.18
N ILE A 82 -2.93 0.15 18.67
CA ILE A 82 -1.54 0.14 18.19
C ILE A 82 -0.67 1.10 18.99
N ARG A 83 0.64 0.85 18.94
CA ARG A 83 1.69 1.80 19.34
C ARG A 83 2.65 1.99 18.19
N ILE A 84 2.94 3.25 17.89
CA ILE A 84 3.96 3.63 16.92
C ILE A 84 5.19 4.07 17.71
N SER A 85 6.34 3.44 17.47
CA SER A 85 7.59 3.87 18.10
C SER A 85 8.02 5.23 17.54
N SER A 86 8.80 5.98 18.31
CA SER A 86 9.37 7.23 17.84
C SER A 86 10.75 7.45 18.45
N THR A 87 11.63 8.06 17.67
CA THR A 87 12.99 8.43 18.09
C THR A 87 13.12 9.95 18.07
N ASN A 88 13.52 10.54 19.21
CA ASN A 88 13.61 11.99 19.40
C ASN A 88 12.31 12.72 19.00
N SER A 89 11.18 12.22 19.51
CA SER A 89 9.83 12.74 19.24
C SER A 89 9.41 12.72 17.76
N ARG A 90 10.11 11.96 16.90
CA ARG A 90 9.77 11.82 15.48
C ARG A 90 9.57 10.35 15.14
N VAL A 91 8.55 10.08 14.34
CA VAL A 91 8.36 8.79 13.68
C VAL A 91 9.13 8.84 12.37
N ARG A 92 10.02 7.89 12.14
CA ARG A 92 10.96 7.85 11.02
C ARG A 92 10.79 6.58 10.18
N SER A 93 10.85 6.72 8.87
CA SER A 93 10.92 5.57 7.98
C SER A 93 12.22 4.79 8.20
N ASN A 94 12.16 3.48 7.97
CA ASN A 94 13.22 2.48 8.12
C ASN A 94 13.83 2.33 9.52
N ILE A 95 13.31 3.03 10.53
CA ILE A 95 13.80 3.00 11.91
C ILE A 95 12.68 2.59 12.84
N ASP A 96 11.58 3.36 12.83
CA ASP A 96 10.48 3.17 13.75
C ASP A 96 9.53 2.04 13.31
N GLN A 97 8.73 1.55 14.26
CA GLN A 97 7.92 0.35 14.13
C GLN A 97 6.48 0.59 14.58
N VAL A 98 5.57 -0.22 14.04
CA VAL A 98 4.19 -0.34 14.48
C VAL A 98 4.01 -1.64 15.25
N HIS A 99 3.48 -1.50 16.47
CA HIS A 99 3.20 -2.58 17.39
C HIS A 99 1.69 -2.68 17.55
N VAL A 100 1.15 -3.90 17.46
CA VAL A 100 -0.22 -4.19 17.86
C VAL A 100 -0.18 -4.58 19.34
N LEU A 101 -0.97 -3.91 20.19
CA LEU A 101 -0.86 -4.03 21.65
C LEU A 101 -1.77 -5.11 22.26
N ASP A 102 -2.88 -5.40 21.59
CA ASP A 102 -3.92 -6.34 22.04
C ASP A 102 -3.72 -7.77 21.51
N GLN A 103 -2.67 -8.00 20.72
CA GLN A 103 -2.36 -9.30 20.13
C GLN A 103 -0.87 -9.62 20.24
N PHE A 104 -0.53 -10.90 20.36
CA PHE A 104 0.86 -11.38 20.32
C PHE A 104 1.41 -11.35 18.89
N ALA A 105 1.59 -10.16 18.34
CA ALA A 105 2.13 -9.93 17.01
C ALA A 105 3.54 -9.35 17.07
N ARG A 106 4.43 -9.83 16.19
CA ARG A 106 5.76 -9.23 16.04
C ARG A 106 5.60 -7.83 15.41
N PRO A 107 6.20 -6.77 15.98
CA PRO A 107 6.10 -5.41 15.43
C PRO A 107 6.63 -5.35 13.99
N SER A 108 6.08 -4.47 13.16
CA SER A 108 6.52 -4.29 11.77
C SER A 108 7.20 -2.93 11.60
N ARG A 109 8.28 -2.85 10.82
CA ARG A 109 9.00 -1.58 10.64
C ARG A 109 8.25 -0.72 9.64
N ILE A 110 8.27 0.58 9.83
CA ILE A 110 7.74 1.54 8.85
C ILE A 110 8.74 1.61 7.70
N LYS A 111 8.37 1.13 6.51
CA LYS A 111 9.21 1.19 5.31
C LYS A 111 9.18 2.57 4.69
N THR A 112 7.97 3.10 4.47
CA THR A 112 7.73 4.35 3.74
C THR A 112 6.68 5.18 4.45
N ILE A 113 6.81 6.50 4.38
CA ILE A 113 5.85 7.45 4.91
C ILE A 113 5.47 8.43 3.80
N TYR A 114 4.20 8.49 3.44
CA TYR A 114 3.68 9.51 2.52
C TYR A 114 2.91 10.57 3.29
N ARG A 115 3.10 11.84 2.92
CA ARG A 115 2.31 12.94 3.44
C ARG A 115 0.97 13.01 2.69
N LEU A 116 -0.12 13.12 3.45
CA LEU A 116 -1.48 13.28 2.92
C LEU A 116 -1.95 14.70 3.28
N PRO A 117 -1.85 15.67 2.35
CA PRO A 117 -2.06 17.10 2.66
C PRO A 117 -3.53 17.48 2.83
N ASN A 118 -4.46 16.63 2.40
CA ASN A 118 -5.89 16.90 2.47
C ASN A 118 -6.71 15.59 2.52
N ARG A 119 -8.02 15.74 2.70
CA ARG A 119 -8.97 14.61 2.76
C ARG A 119 -9.04 13.82 1.45
N GLU A 120 -8.91 14.48 0.31
CA GLU A 120 -8.97 13.85 -1.01
C GLU A 120 -7.78 12.90 -1.22
N ALA A 121 -6.55 13.36 -0.95
CA ALA A 121 -5.35 12.54 -1.00
C ALA A 121 -5.47 11.30 -0.10
N ARG A 122 -6.05 11.47 1.09
CA ARG A 122 -6.32 10.37 2.04
C ARG A 122 -7.31 9.34 1.48
N GLN A 123 -8.39 9.81 0.86
CA GLN A 123 -9.40 8.94 0.26
C GLN A 123 -8.86 8.21 -0.96
N ASN A 124 -8.11 8.91 -1.83
CA ASN A 124 -7.50 8.33 -3.01
C ASN A 124 -6.47 7.25 -2.65
N ALA A 125 -5.61 7.52 -1.66
CA ALA A 125 -4.63 6.54 -1.20
C ALA A 125 -5.29 5.29 -0.63
N ARG A 126 -6.32 5.46 0.20
CA ARG A 126 -7.11 4.35 0.75
C ARG A 126 -7.82 3.57 -0.36
N ALA A 127 -8.45 4.25 -1.31
CA ALA A 127 -9.19 3.63 -2.40
C ALA A 127 -8.25 2.81 -3.31
N LYS A 128 -7.07 3.34 -3.65
CA LYS A 128 -6.05 2.62 -4.42
C LYS A 128 -5.67 1.30 -3.74
N ILE A 129 -5.24 1.37 -2.47
CA ILE A 129 -4.79 0.19 -1.72
C ILE A 129 -5.89 -0.87 -1.61
N LEU A 130 -7.13 -0.45 -1.33
CA LEU A 130 -8.26 -1.39 -1.21
C LEU A 130 -8.66 -2.01 -2.56
N ALA A 131 -8.64 -1.23 -3.65
CA ALA A 131 -8.97 -1.73 -4.97
C ALA A 131 -7.98 -2.81 -5.42
N GLU A 132 -6.68 -2.58 -5.20
CA GLU A 132 -5.64 -3.53 -5.57
C GLU A 132 -5.60 -4.76 -4.64
N GLU A 133 -5.97 -4.61 -3.37
CA GLU A 133 -6.13 -5.76 -2.45
C GLU A 133 -7.21 -6.74 -2.94
N ILE A 134 -8.29 -6.24 -3.53
CA ILE A 134 -9.37 -7.08 -4.09
C ILE A 134 -8.89 -7.82 -5.34
N VAL A 135 -8.14 -7.14 -6.22
CA VAL A 135 -7.59 -7.76 -7.43
C VAL A 135 -6.65 -8.91 -7.08
N ILE A 136 -5.71 -8.68 -6.15
CA ILE A 136 -4.73 -9.70 -5.72
C ILE A 136 -5.43 -10.90 -5.06
N SER A 137 -6.47 -10.65 -4.26
CA SER A 137 -7.24 -11.71 -3.60
C SER A 137 -8.11 -12.51 -4.56
N GLY A 138 -8.52 -11.91 -5.69
CA GLY A 138 -9.37 -12.54 -6.71
C GLY A 138 -8.60 -13.41 -7.71
N GLU A 139 -7.31 -13.16 -7.93
CA GLU A 139 -6.45 -14.01 -8.78
C GLU A 139 -5.97 -15.29 -8.06
N ALA A 140 -6.16 -15.40 -6.74
CA ALA A 140 -5.67 -16.53 -5.94
C ALA A 140 -6.63 -17.74 -5.87
N ILE A 141 -7.63 -17.85 -6.77
CA ILE A 141 -8.62 -18.94 -6.80
C ILE A 141 -8.48 -19.80 -8.05
#